data_AF-A0A927FMB8-F1
#
_entry.id   AF-A0A927FMB8-F1
#
_cell.length_a   1.000
_cell.length_b   1.000
_cell.length_c   1.000
_cell.angle_alpha   90.00
_cell.angle_beta   90.00
_cell.angle_gamma   90.00
#
_symmetry.space_group_name_H-M   'P 1'
#
loop_
_entity.id
_entity.type
_entity.pdbx_description
1 polymer ?
#
loop_
_entity_poly.entity_id
_entity_poly.type
_entity_poly.pdbx_seq_one_letter_code
_entity_poly.pdbx_strand_id
1 'polypeptide(L)'
;MSSLVVGVAMLVVLGAVAVVTVVSRGCTDTDRALTASIVADPMFAVAPPGADAGAVVAGPCDEDEDAASAAQSISDGSADALAFYADRANQLGWVRGMGESDADVELCLSRPFEGTTAFLVVDRIADELDVSIQADVEEASGC
;
A
#
# COMPACT_ATOMS: atom_id res chain seq x y z
N MET A 1 -5.05 50.39 -53.49
CA MET A 1 -5.08 48.92 -53.34
C MET A 1 -3.93 48.51 -52.45
N SER A 2 -4.14 47.44 -51.68
CA SER A 2 -3.21 46.82 -50.70
C SER A 2 -3.35 47.31 -49.26
N SER A 3 -4.40 46.80 -48.63
CA SER A 3 -4.49 46.49 -47.20
C SER A 3 -3.42 45.45 -46.83
N LEU A 4 -2.79 45.57 -45.66
CA LEU A 4 -2.45 44.37 -44.89
C LEU A 4 -2.35 44.70 -43.40
N VAL A 5 -3.27 44.05 -42.69
CA VAL A 5 -3.50 44.03 -41.25
C VAL A 5 -2.22 43.59 -40.53
N VAL A 6 -1.63 44.45 -39.70
CA VAL A 6 -0.59 44.05 -38.76
C VAL A 6 -1.29 43.45 -37.54
N GLY A 7 -1.36 42.12 -37.54
CA GLY A 7 -1.97 41.32 -36.51
C GLY A 7 -1.26 41.45 -35.16
N VAL A 8 -2.09 41.52 -34.12
CA VAL A 8 -1.79 41.46 -32.70
C VAL A 8 -0.79 40.34 -32.38
N ALA A 9 0.35 40.68 -31.79
CA ALA A 9 1.19 39.73 -31.05
C ALA A 9 1.46 40.32 -29.65
N MET A 10 0.40 40.33 -28.86
CA MET A 10 0.43 40.56 -27.42
C MET A 10 0.83 39.23 -26.75
N LEU A 11 1.79 39.29 -25.80
CA LEU A 11 1.85 38.48 -24.56
C LEU A 11 2.08 36.95 -24.77
N VAL A 12 3.01 36.25 -24.11
CA VAL A 12 3.44 36.28 -22.71
C VAL A 12 4.83 35.64 -22.62
N VAL A 13 5.73 36.35 -21.93
CA VAL A 13 6.94 35.84 -21.30
C VAL A 13 6.54 34.75 -20.30
N LEU A 14 6.90 33.49 -20.54
CA LEU A 14 7.06 32.42 -19.53
C LEU A 14 7.63 31.16 -20.21
N GLY A 15 8.86 31.28 -20.70
CA GLY A 15 9.75 30.16 -20.99
C GLY A 15 10.30 29.56 -19.69
N ALA A 16 9.42 29.24 -18.74
CA ALA A 16 9.75 28.60 -17.48
C ALA A 16 9.09 27.23 -17.47
N VAL A 17 9.92 26.21 -17.75
CA VAL A 17 9.81 24.91 -17.08
C VAL A 17 8.40 24.31 -17.10
N ALA A 18 7.89 23.98 -18.29
CA ALA A 18 6.96 22.87 -18.40
C ALA A 18 7.77 21.58 -18.21
N VAL A 19 8.25 21.34 -16.98
CA VAL A 19 8.49 19.97 -16.53
C VAL A 19 7.10 19.37 -16.50
N VAL A 20 6.76 18.70 -17.59
CA VAL A 20 5.68 17.73 -17.60
C VAL A 20 6.17 16.66 -16.64
N THR A 21 5.87 16.81 -15.35
CA THR A 21 5.75 15.66 -14.46
C THR A 21 4.67 14.83 -15.09
N VAL A 22 5.08 13.88 -15.94
CA VAL A 22 4.28 12.69 -16.18
C VAL A 22 4.15 12.12 -14.77
N VAL A 23 3.00 12.37 -14.15
CA VAL A 23 2.59 11.63 -12.96
C VAL A 23 2.47 10.22 -13.48
N SER A 24 3.54 9.44 -13.35
CA SER A 24 3.50 8.02 -13.61
C SER A 24 2.49 7.49 -12.62
N ARG A 25 1.29 7.20 -13.12
CA ARG A 25 0.36 6.33 -12.41
C ARG A 25 0.98 4.94 -12.49
N GLY A 26 1.17 4.34 -11.33
CA GLY A 26 1.77 3.02 -11.20
C GLY A 26 3.10 2.99 -10.43
N CYS A 27 3.39 1.80 -9.91
CA CYS A 27 4.56 1.50 -9.10
C CYS A 27 5.90 1.78 -9.81
N THR A 28 6.75 2.53 -9.12
CA THR A 28 8.14 2.80 -9.44
C THR A 28 9.05 1.59 -9.16
N ASP A 29 10.33 1.66 -9.56
CA ASP A 29 11.33 0.65 -9.18
C ASP A 29 11.54 0.59 -7.65
N THR A 30 11.32 1.70 -6.95
CA THR A 30 11.36 1.76 -5.48
C THR A 30 10.24 0.91 -4.89
N ASP A 31 9.03 1.02 -5.43
CA ASP A 31 7.85 0.27 -4.94
C ASP A 31 8.04 -1.22 -5.16
N ARG A 32 8.60 -1.63 -6.31
CA ARG A 32 8.92 -3.05 -6.54
C ARG A 32 9.98 -3.59 -5.59
N ALA A 33 10.96 -2.78 -5.20
CA ALA A 33 11.94 -3.16 -4.19
C ALA A 33 11.29 -3.30 -2.81
N LEU A 34 10.41 -2.36 -2.44
CA LEU A 34 9.62 -2.43 -1.20
C LEU A 34 8.74 -3.68 -1.17
N THR A 35 8.08 -4.05 -2.27
CA THR A 35 7.26 -5.26 -2.37
C THR A 35 8.07 -6.52 -2.07
N ALA A 36 9.30 -6.62 -2.58
CA ALA A 36 10.17 -7.76 -2.26
C ALA A 36 10.51 -7.82 -0.76
N SER A 37 10.77 -6.67 -0.13
CA SER A 37 11.00 -6.56 1.31
C SER A 37 9.73 -6.93 2.11
N ILE A 38 8.56 -6.51 1.65
CA ILE A 38 7.25 -6.82 2.27
C ILE A 38 6.96 -8.33 2.19
N VAL A 39 7.18 -8.98 1.04
CA VAL A 39 7.00 -10.43 0.91
C VAL A 39 7.90 -11.21 1.87
N ALA A 40 9.10 -10.68 2.15
CA ALA A 40 10.04 -11.27 3.10
C ALA A 40 9.72 -10.93 4.57
N ASP A 41 8.65 -10.20 4.85
CA ASP A 41 8.33 -9.74 6.20
C ASP A 41 8.10 -10.90 7.18
N PRO A 42 8.65 -10.84 8.40
CA PRO A 42 8.45 -11.87 9.42
C PRO A 42 7.01 -12.03 9.90
N MET A 43 6.07 -11.15 9.50
CA MET A 43 4.64 -11.33 9.70
C MET A 43 4.12 -12.57 8.98
N PHE A 44 4.58 -12.81 7.75
CA PHE A 44 4.14 -13.94 6.92
C PHE A 44 4.89 -15.25 7.19
N ALA A 45 5.89 -15.21 8.08
CA ALA A 45 6.76 -16.36 8.33
C ALA A 45 6.08 -17.47 9.16
N VAL A 46 5.02 -17.16 9.91
CA VAL A 46 4.35 -18.10 10.81
C VAL A 46 2.84 -17.89 10.78
N ALA A 47 2.10 -18.98 10.60
CA ALA A 47 0.65 -19.01 10.67
C ALA A 47 0.15 -19.34 12.09
N PRO A 48 -1.09 -18.97 12.43
CA PRO A 48 -1.75 -19.44 13.65
C PRO A 48 -1.77 -20.98 13.72
N PRO A 49 -1.60 -21.58 14.92
CA PRO A 49 -1.64 -23.03 15.07
C PRO A 49 -2.97 -23.63 14.59
N GLY A 50 -2.89 -24.60 13.67
CA GLY A 50 -4.08 -25.27 13.12
C GLY A 50 -4.82 -24.48 12.04
N ALA A 51 -4.28 -23.33 11.62
CA ALA A 51 -4.71 -22.63 10.41
C ALA A 51 -3.89 -23.08 9.20
N ASP A 52 -4.53 -23.08 8.05
CA ASP A 52 -3.92 -23.24 6.75
C ASP A 52 -3.59 -21.86 6.18
N ALA A 53 -2.30 -21.62 5.93
CA ALA A 53 -1.84 -20.36 5.35
C ALA A 53 -1.56 -20.53 3.86
N GLY A 54 -2.18 -19.67 3.05
CA GLY A 54 -1.94 -19.56 1.63
C GLY A 54 -0.51 -19.10 1.31
N ALA A 55 -0.19 -19.08 0.02
CA ALA A 55 1.05 -18.44 -0.43
C ALA A 55 0.97 -16.93 -0.21
N VAL A 56 2.10 -16.31 0.14
CA VAL A 56 2.21 -14.85 0.12
C VAL A 56 2.18 -14.39 -1.34
N VAL A 57 1.24 -13.52 -1.66
CA VAL A 57 1.05 -12.95 -2.99
C VAL A 57 1.50 -11.50 -2.94
N ALA A 58 2.51 -11.16 -3.75
CA ALA A 58 2.86 -9.77 -3.99
C ALA A 58 1.71 -9.06 -4.71
N GLY A 59 1.37 -7.85 -4.27
CA GLY A 59 0.38 -7.01 -4.93
C GLY A 59 0.79 -6.70 -6.38
N PRO A 60 -0.18 -6.48 -7.27
CA PRO A 60 0.13 -6.07 -8.63
C PRO A 60 0.75 -4.67 -8.59
N CYS A 61 2.07 -4.58 -8.80
CA CYS A 61 2.72 -3.29 -9.03
C CYS A 61 2.44 -2.84 -10.49
N ASP A 62 1.18 -2.56 -10.83
CA ASP A 62 0.75 -2.14 -12.17
C ASP A 62 0.40 -0.64 -12.26
N GLU A 63 -0.22 -0.21 -13.35
CA GLU A 63 -0.42 1.22 -13.69
C GLU A 63 -1.48 1.92 -12.81
N ASP A 64 -2.33 1.14 -12.14
CA ASP A 64 -3.44 1.65 -11.31
C ASP A 64 -3.13 1.58 -9.81
N GLU A 65 -2.04 0.91 -9.43
CA GLU A 65 -1.59 0.77 -8.03
C GLU A 65 -0.43 1.73 -7.72
N ASP A 66 -0.60 2.52 -6.67
CA ASP A 66 0.36 3.52 -6.20
C ASP A 66 1.13 3.09 -4.94
N ALA A 67 1.04 1.81 -4.57
CA ALA A 67 1.67 1.29 -3.36
C ALA A 67 2.33 -0.08 -3.53
N ALA A 68 3.37 -0.30 -2.74
CA ALA A 68 3.98 -1.62 -2.57
C ALA A 68 3.14 -2.47 -1.60
N SER A 69 2.78 -3.69 -1.97
CA SER A 69 1.97 -4.54 -1.09
C SER A 69 2.24 -6.03 -1.22
N ALA A 70 1.88 -6.79 -0.19
CA ALA A 70 1.72 -8.23 -0.27
C ALA A 70 0.64 -8.70 0.71
N ALA A 71 -0.01 -9.82 0.38
CA ALA A 71 -1.07 -10.39 1.20
C ALA A 71 -0.92 -11.92 1.34
N GLN A 72 -1.50 -12.45 2.40
CA GLN A 72 -1.59 -13.88 2.66
C GLN A 72 -2.97 -14.20 3.24
N SER A 73 -3.68 -15.12 2.60
CA SER A 73 -4.94 -15.65 3.13
C SER A 73 -4.69 -16.74 4.18
N ILE A 74 -5.54 -16.74 5.21
CA ILE A 74 -5.50 -17.69 6.32
C ILE A 74 -6.89 -18.30 6.46
N SER A 75 -6.99 -19.60 6.19
CA SER A 75 -8.21 -20.40 6.27
C SER A 75 -8.12 -21.44 7.38
N ASP A 76 -9.26 -21.91 7.88
CA ASP A 76 -9.36 -22.92 8.95
C ASP A 76 -8.67 -22.53 10.28
N GLY A 77 -9.09 -23.14 11.39
CA GLY A 77 -8.47 -22.90 12.72
C GLY A 77 -8.54 -21.44 13.25
N SER A 78 -9.40 -20.61 12.68
CA SER A 78 -9.30 -19.14 12.72
C SER A 78 -9.91 -18.45 13.95
N ALA A 79 -10.42 -19.20 14.93
CA ALA A 79 -11.10 -18.61 16.09
C ALA A 79 -10.22 -17.63 16.87
N ASP A 80 -8.90 -17.91 16.96
CA ASP A 80 -7.92 -17.07 17.65
C ASP A 80 -6.89 -16.42 16.71
N ALA A 81 -7.08 -16.54 15.39
CA ALA A 81 -6.10 -16.07 14.42
C ALA A 81 -5.89 -14.54 14.48
N LEU A 82 -6.95 -13.78 14.75
CA LEU A 82 -6.83 -12.33 14.94
C LEU A 82 -5.97 -11.97 16.16
N ALA A 83 -6.18 -12.67 17.29
CA ALA A 83 -5.39 -12.47 18.49
C ALA A 83 -3.92 -12.87 18.27
N PHE A 84 -3.68 -13.96 17.54
CA PHE A 84 -2.35 -14.37 17.12
C PHE A 84 -1.63 -13.27 16.33
N TYR A 85 -2.28 -12.69 15.32
CA TYR A 85 -1.67 -11.63 14.51
C TYR A 85 -1.48 -10.33 15.30
N ALA A 86 -2.39 -9.98 16.20
CA ALA A 86 -2.20 -8.84 17.10
C ALA A 86 -0.95 -9.02 18.00
N ASP A 87 -0.79 -10.18 18.64
CA ASP A 87 0.37 -10.48 19.48
C ASP A 87 1.66 -10.52 18.67
N ARG A 88 1.62 -11.11 17.48
CA ARG A 88 2.76 -11.17 16.57
C ARG A 88 3.19 -9.78 16.13
N ALA A 89 2.23 -8.93 15.78
CA ALA A 89 2.48 -7.57 15.37
C ALA A 89 3.10 -6.73 16.49
N ASN A 90 2.61 -6.87 17.73
CA ASN A 90 3.22 -6.24 18.90
C ASN A 90 4.68 -6.66 19.09
N GLN A 91 5.01 -7.95 18.94
CA GLN A 91 6.39 -8.44 19.04
C GLN A 91 7.30 -7.92 17.93
N LEU A 92 6.73 -7.63 16.76
CA LEU A 92 7.43 -7.11 15.58
C LEU A 92 7.44 -5.56 15.52
N GLY A 93 7.00 -4.90 16.59
CA GLY A 93 7.06 -3.44 16.73
C GLY A 93 6.02 -2.68 15.92
N TRP A 94 4.95 -3.33 15.49
CA TRP A 94 3.79 -2.67 14.91
C TRP A 94 3.00 -1.95 16.01
N VAL A 95 2.53 -0.76 15.71
CA VAL A 95 1.76 0.08 16.63
C VAL A 95 0.41 0.43 16.01
N ARG A 96 -0.62 0.71 16.81
CA ARG A 96 -1.94 1.04 16.28
C ARG A 96 -1.86 2.26 15.36
N GLY A 97 -2.37 2.11 14.14
CA GLY A 97 -2.42 3.20 13.17
C GLY A 97 -3.27 4.36 13.70
N MET A 98 -2.93 5.58 13.28
CA MET A 98 -3.78 6.75 13.48
C MET A 98 -4.63 6.91 12.22
N GLY A 99 -5.84 6.33 12.21
CA GLY A 99 -6.77 6.31 11.07
C GLY A 99 -8.19 5.93 11.52
N GLU A 100 -9.19 6.29 10.72
CA GLU A 100 -10.56 5.80 10.92
C GLU A 100 -10.66 4.40 10.32
N SER A 101 -10.51 3.39 11.17
CA SER A 101 -10.65 1.98 10.76
C SER A 101 -11.97 1.79 10.00
N ASP A 102 -11.87 1.30 8.78
CA ASP A 102 -13.03 0.82 8.05
C ASP A 102 -13.77 -0.24 8.88
N ALA A 103 -15.09 -0.30 8.75
CA ALA A 103 -15.94 -1.15 9.59
C ALA A 103 -15.63 -2.66 9.44
N ASP A 104 -14.97 -3.03 8.34
CA ASP A 104 -14.63 -4.40 7.98
C ASP A 104 -13.16 -4.75 8.31
N VAL A 105 -12.38 -3.78 8.80
CA VAL A 105 -10.97 -3.96 9.22
C VAL A 105 -10.91 -4.35 10.69
N GLU A 106 -10.33 -5.53 10.95
CA GLU A 106 -10.25 -6.08 12.31
C GLU A 106 -8.97 -5.60 13.03
N LEU A 107 -7.87 -5.41 12.30
CA LEU A 107 -6.64 -4.78 12.79
C LEU A 107 -6.04 -3.86 11.74
N CYS A 108 -5.77 -2.62 12.14
CA CYS A 108 -4.94 -1.68 11.41
C CYS A 108 -3.77 -1.22 12.29
N LEU A 109 -2.55 -1.56 11.90
CA LEU A 109 -1.32 -1.18 12.59
C LEU A 109 -0.34 -0.56 11.61
N SER A 110 0.61 0.24 12.09
CA SER A 110 1.68 0.82 11.27
C SER A 110 3.04 0.70 11.93
N ARG A 111 4.09 0.84 11.12
CA ARG A 111 5.47 1.01 11.59
C ARG A 111 6.36 1.65 10.52
N PRO A 112 7.51 2.21 10.91
CA PRO A 112 8.54 2.61 9.95
C PRO A 112 9.03 1.40 9.14
N PHE A 113 9.19 1.57 7.83
CA PHE A 113 9.63 0.50 6.93
C PHE A 113 10.46 1.08 5.79
N GLU A 114 11.75 0.74 5.73
CA GLU A 114 12.69 1.13 4.65
C GLU A 114 12.63 2.60 4.19
N GLY A 115 12.40 3.53 5.11
CA GLY A 115 12.36 4.98 4.82
C GLY A 115 10.96 5.54 4.55
N THR A 116 9.93 4.70 4.50
CA THR A 116 8.51 5.05 4.45
C THR A 116 7.77 4.50 5.68
N THR A 117 6.43 4.54 5.66
CA THR A 117 5.56 3.87 6.62
C THR A 117 4.91 2.67 5.95
N ALA A 118 4.90 1.53 6.64
CA ALA A 118 4.10 0.38 6.26
C ALA A 118 2.88 0.27 7.18
N PHE A 119 1.78 -0.23 6.63
CA PHE A 119 0.54 -0.55 7.30
C PHE A 119 0.31 -2.05 7.22
N LEU A 120 -0.03 -2.66 8.36
CA LEU A 120 -0.50 -4.03 8.48
C LEU A 120 -2.01 -3.96 8.64
N VAL A 121 -2.71 -4.61 7.72
CA VAL A 121 -4.16 -4.73 7.71
C VAL A 121 -4.51 -6.20 7.86
N VAL A 122 -5.42 -6.50 8.79
CA VAL A 122 -5.99 -7.84 8.94
C VAL A 122 -7.50 -7.71 8.81
N ASP A 123 -8.03 -8.28 7.74
CA ASP A 123 -9.44 -8.20 7.37
C ASP A 123 -10.07 -9.58 7.40
N ARG A 124 -11.38 -9.63 7.67
CA ARG A 124 -12.14 -10.86 7.58
C ARG A 124 -12.96 -10.87 6.30
N ILE A 125 -12.62 -11.78 5.39
CA ILE A 125 -13.34 -11.98 4.13
C ILE A 125 -14.04 -13.34 4.20
N ALA A 126 -15.36 -13.31 4.44
CA ALA A 126 -16.15 -14.50 4.72
C ALA A 126 -15.58 -15.30 5.92
N ASP A 127 -15.14 -16.54 5.69
CA ASP A 127 -14.60 -17.43 6.73
C ASP A 127 -13.06 -17.40 6.81
N GLU A 128 -12.40 -16.55 6.01
CA GLU A 128 -10.95 -16.41 5.92
C GLU A 128 -10.49 -15.07 6.52
N LEU A 129 -9.24 -15.04 7.00
CA LEU A 129 -8.55 -13.78 7.28
C LEU A 129 -7.59 -13.47 6.15
N ASP A 130 -7.64 -12.24 5.64
CA ASP A 130 -6.61 -11.71 4.77
C ASP A 130 -5.66 -10.86 5.61
N VAL A 131 -4.37 -11.21 5.57
CA VAL A 131 -3.32 -10.47 6.25
C VAL A 131 -2.50 -9.78 5.16
N SER A 132 -2.53 -8.46 5.13
CA SER A 132 -1.83 -7.68 4.13
C SER A 132 -0.91 -6.64 4.74
N ILE A 133 0.20 -6.38 4.06
CA ILE A 133 1.09 -5.26 4.35
C ILE A 133 1.14 -4.37 3.12
N GLN A 134 0.99 -3.07 3.33
CA GLN A 134 1.08 -2.05 2.30
C GLN A 134 2.08 -0.98 2.73
N ALA A 135 2.87 -0.44 1.82
CA ALA A 135 3.82 0.64 2.10
C ALA A 135 3.84 1.65 0.95
N ASP A 136 4.28 2.86 1.28
CA ASP A 136 4.33 4.01 0.36
C ASP A 136 2.97 4.55 -0.12
N VAL A 137 1.91 4.25 0.63
CA VAL A 137 0.58 4.88 0.44
C VAL A 137 0.57 6.33 0.94
N GLU A 138 -0.04 7.26 0.18
CA GLU A 138 -0.13 8.69 0.56
C GLU A 138 -0.97 8.93 1.82
N GLU A 139 -1.98 8.09 2.05
CA GLU A 139 -2.75 7.98 3.29
C GLU A 139 -2.95 6.49 3.60
N ALA A 140 -3.25 6.15 4.85
CA ALA A 140 -3.53 4.78 5.25
C ALA A 140 -4.86 4.29 4.65
N SER A 141 -5.00 4.23 3.32
CA SER A 141 -6.22 3.78 2.67
C SER A 141 -6.50 2.33 3.06
N GLY A 142 -7.61 2.08 3.75
CA GLY A 142 -7.93 0.78 4.35
C GLY A 142 -7.55 0.66 5.84
N CYS A 143 -7.26 1.81 6.46
CA CYS A 143 -7.03 2.06 7.88
C CYS A 143 -7.74 3.37 8.24
#